data_AF-A0A533YJ32-F1
#
_entry.id   AF-A0A533YJ32-F1
#
_cell.length_a   1.000
_cell.length_b   1.000
_cell.length_c   1.000
_cell.angle_alpha   90.00
_cell.angle_beta   90.00
_cell.angle_gamma   90.00
#
_symmetry.space_group_name_H-M   'P 1'
#
loop_
_entity.id
_entity.type
_entity.pdbx_description
1 polymer ?
#
loop_
_entity_poly.entity_id
_entity_poly.type
_entity_poly.pdbx_seq_one_letter_code
_entity_poly.pdbx_strand_id
1 'polypeptide(L)' 'MPLIRTEKQKESLSKFLYDVAKIVLASAVIAPVVNLSVFSYATMIGGLLTGMLFFCLAYILDGKELRL' A
#
# COMPACT_ATOMS: atom_id res chain seq x y z
N MET A 1 23.64 -0.16 9.12
CA MET A 1 23.46 -1.49 8.49
C MET A 1 22.46 -1.34 7.36
N PRO A 2 22.73 -1.81 6.13
CA PRO A 2 21.73 -1.74 5.06
C PRO A 2 20.52 -2.60 5.45
N LEU A 3 19.32 -2.00 5.42
CA LEU A 3 18.03 -2.63 5.73
C LEU A 3 17.65 -3.72 4.71
N ILE A 4 18.19 -3.63 3.49
CA ILE A 4 18.00 -4.57 2.39
C ILE A 4 19.37 -5.05 1.97
N ARG A 5 19.65 -6.35 2.12
CA ARG A 5 20.94 -6.95 1.77
C ARG A 5 20.88 -7.85 0.55
N THR A 6 19.70 -8.36 0.21
CA THR A 6 19.53 -9.32 -0.90
C THR A 6 18.29 -8.99 -1.73
N GLU A 7 18.32 -9.36 -3.01
CA GLU A 7 17.16 -9.24 -3.92
C GLU A 7 15.92 -9.98 -3.39
N LYS A 8 16.11 -11.13 -2.72
CA LYS A 8 14.98 -11.86 -2.08
C LYS A 8 14.32 -11.06 -0.96
N GLN A 9 15.09 -10.33 -0.16
CA GLN A 9 14.54 -9.48 0.90
C GLN A 9 13.76 -8.29 0.31
N LYS A 10 14.29 -7.69 -0.75
CA LYS A 10 13.64 -6.62 -1.50
C LYS A 10 12.30 -7.09 -2.09
N GLU A 11 12.28 -8.23 -2.77
CA GLU A 11 11.07 -8.83 -3.35
C GLU A 11 10.02 -9.17 -2.28
N SER A 12 10.45 -9.77 -1.17
CA SER A 12 9.54 -10.09 -0.06
C SER A 12 8.95 -8.84 0.58
N LEU A 13 9.75 -7.78 0.72
CA LEU A 13 9.30 -6.51 1.28
C LEU A 13 8.33 -5.79 0.33
N SER A 14 8.61 -5.80 -0.99
CA SER A 14 7.69 -5.32 -2.03
C SER A 14 6.31 -5.99 -1.93
N LYS A 15 6.27 -7.33 -1.91
CA LYS A 15 5.01 -8.09 -1.78
C LYS A 15 4.26 -7.74 -0.50
N PHE A 16 4.96 -7.67 0.62
CA PHE A 16 4.37 -7.28 1.90
C PHE A 16 3.73 -5.88 1.83
N LEU A 17 4.45 -4.89 1.28
CA LEU A 17 3.94 -3.53 1.15
C LEU A 17 2.72 -3.45 0.21
N TYR A 18 2.69 -4.24 -0.86
CA TYR A 18 1.50 -4.36 -1.72
C TYR A 18 0.29 -4.93 -0.96
N ASP A 19 0.49 -5.96 -0.13
CA ASP A 19 -0.60 -6.55 0.64
C ASP A 19 -1.11 -5.59 1.72
N VAL A 20 -0.20 -4.86 2.39
CA VAL A 20 -0.58 -3.78 3.31
C VAL A 20 -1.38 -2.69 2.58
N ALA A 21 -0.94 -2.26 1.39
CA ALA A 21 -1.68 -1.27 0.60
C ALA A 21 -3.11 -1.74 0.29
N LYS A 22 -3.29 -2.99 -0.13
CA LYS A 22 -4.64 -3.58 -0.38
C LYS A 22 -5.48 -3.61 0.88
N ILE A 23 -4.91 -4.01 2.02
CA ILE A 23 -5.62 -4.07 3.31
C ILE A 23 -6.07 -2.67 3.74
N VAL A 24 -5.19 -1.67 3.63
CA VAL A 24 -5.51 -0.27 3.95
C VAL A 24 -6.64 0.24 3.05
N LEU A 25 -6.57 0.00 1.74
CA LEU A 25 -7.64 0.39 0.82
C LEU A 25 -8.97 -0.33 1.14
N ALA A 26 -8.93 -1.64 1.43
CA ALA A 26 -10.12 -2.39 1.78
C ALA A 26 -10.78 -1.91 3.08
N SER A 27 -9.98 -1.67 4.11
CA SER A 27 -10.47 -1.30 5.45
C SER A 27 -10.83 0.18 5.59
N ALA A 28 -10.05 1.09 5.00
CA ALA A 28 -10.23 2.53 5.18
C ALA A 28 -11.01 3.20 4.03
N VAL A 29 -11.12 2.54 2.87
CA VAL A 29 -11.87 3.08 1.71
C VAL A 29 -13.10 2.22 1.42
N ILE A 30 -12.95 0.91 1.20
CA ILE A 30 -14.07 0.05 0.78
C ILE A 30 -15.07 -0.16 1.94
N ALA A 31 -14.61 -0.54 3.13
CA ALA A 31 -15.51 -0.84 4.25
C ALA A 31 -16.40 0.35 4.68
N PRO A 32 -15.89 1.61 4.78
CA PRO A 32 -16.73 2.75 5.10
C PRO A 32 -17.70 3.15 3.98
N VAL A 33 -17.39 2.81 2.72
CA VAL A 33 -18.31 3.03 1.59
C VAL A 33 -19.50 2.06 1.65
N VAL A 34 -19.26 0.82 2.09
CA VAL A 34 -20.33 -0.17 2.28
C VAL A 34 -21.19 0.15 3.51
N ASN A 35 -20.58 0.67 4.59
CA ASN A 35 -21.30 1.09 5.79
C ASN A 35 -21.16 2.60 6.04
N LEU A 36 -22.10 3.36 5.47
CA LEU A 36 -22.16 4.82 5.55
C LEU A 36 -22.20 5.37 6.99
N SER A 37 -22.57 4.56 7.98
CA SER A 37 -22.62 4.97 9.40
C SER A 37 -21.24 5.26 9.99
N VAL A 38 -20.19 4.64 9.43
CA VAL A 38 -18.78 4.86 9.80
C VAL A 38 -18.02 5.65 8.73
N PHE A 39 -18.74 6.18 7.73
CA PHE A 39 -18.13 6.96 6.66
C PHE A 39 -17.65 8.32 7.17
N SER A 40 -16.37 8.59 6.94
CA SER A 40 -15.77 9.90 7.15
C SER A 40 -14.88 10.23 5.96
N TYR A 41 -15.07 11.40 5.37
CA TYR A 41 -14.24 11.89 4.27
C TYR A 41 -12.76 11.93 4.67
N ALA A 42 -12.44 12.25 5.93
CA ALA A 42 -11.07 12.24 6.42
C ALA A 42 -10.47 10.82 6.43
N THR A 43 -11.23 9.81 6.86
CA THR A 43 -10.80 8.41 6.86
C THR A 43 -10.63 7.89 5.43
N MET A 44 -11.55 8.24 4.52
CA MET A 44 -11.48 7.83 3.13
C MET A 44 -10.24 8.43 2.44
N ILE A 45 -10.05 9.76 2.54
CA ILE A 45 -8.91 10.46 1.92
C ILE A 45 -7.60 9.98 2.56
N GLY A 46 -7.54 9.87 3.88
CA GLY A 46 -6.37 9.37 4.59
C GLY A 46 -6.00 7.94 4.22
N GLY A 47 -7.00 7.05 4.11
CA GLY A 47 -6.82 5.67 3.66
C GLY A 47 -6.32 5.58 2.22
N LEU A 48 -6.84 6.43 1.34
CA LEU A 48 -6.43 6.47 -0.08
C LEU A 48 -4.99 6.96 -0.22
N LEU A 49 -4.62 8.05 0.47
CA LEU A 49 -3.25 8.57 0.48
C LEU A 49 -2.25 7.58 1.08
N THR A 50 -2.61 6.95 2.21
CA THR A 50 -1.75 5.97 2.88
C THR A 50 -1.59 4.71 2.02
N GLY A 51 -2.68 4.20 1.44
CA GLY A 51 -2.65 3.07 0.52
C GLY A 51 -1.79 3.35 -0.72
N MET A 52 -1.93 4.55 -1.32
CA MET A 52 -1.08 4.99 -2.43
C MET A 52 0.40 5.08 -2.04
N LEU A 53 0.72 5.60 -0.85
CA LEU A 53 2.09 5.64 -0.34
C LEU A 53 2.71 4.24 -0.24
N PHE A 54 2.02 3.30 0.39
CA PHE A 54 2.49 1.91 0.49
C PHE A 54 2.63 1.25 -0.88
N PHE A 55 1.69 1.51 -1.79
CA PHE A 55 1.74 1.00 -3.16
C PHE A 55 2.93 1.57 -3.95
N CYS A 56 3.19 2.88 -3.87
CA CYS A 56 4.34 3.50 -4.51
C CYS A 56 5.66 2.98 -3.94
N LEU A 57 5.77 2.83 -2.63
CA LEU A 57 6.95 2.25 -1.98
C LEU A 57 7.15 0.79 -2.42
N ALA A 58 6.09 0.00 -2.46
CA ALA A 58 6.12 -1.36 -2.97
C ALA A 58 6.59 -1.40 -4.43
N TYR A 59 6.07 -0.51 -5.28
CA TYR A 59 6.43 -0.42 -6.69
C TYR A 59 7.90 -0.06 -6.92
N ILE A 60 8.41 0.94 -6.19
CA ILE A 60 9.83 1.32 -6.24
C ILE A 60 10.72 0.14 -5.76
N LEU A 61 10.30 -0.54 -4.69
CA LEU A 61 11.00 -1.69 -4.15
C LEU A 61 10.90 -2.93 -5.04
N ASP A 62 9.83 -3.12 -5.81
CA ASP A 62 9.70 -4.24 -6.74
C ASP A 62 10.77 -4.18 -7.84
N GLY A 63 11.29 -2.98 -8.11
CA GLY A 63 12.32 -2.79 -9.12
C GLY A 63 11.85 -3.22 -10.51
N LYS A 64 10.53 -3.26 -10.74
CA LYS A 64 9.96 -3.16 -12.09
C LYS A 64 10.24 -1.75 -12.56
N GLU A 65 11.51 -1.53 -12.92
CA GLU A 65 11.92 -0.48 -13.82
C GLU A 65 10.85 -0.39 -14.91
N LEU A 66 10.41 0.83 -15.19
CA LEU A 66 9.60 1.16 -16.35
C LEU A 66 10.31 0.59 -17.59
N ARG A 67 10.08 -0.68 -17.92
CA ARG A 67 10.26 -1.23 -19.26
C ARG A 67 9.08 -0.70 -20.07
N LEU A 68 9.12 0.61 -20.30
CA LEU A 68 8.37 1.32 -21.33
C LEU A 68 9.11 1.12 -22.66
#